data_AF-A0A1I0GCE1-F1
#
_entry.id   AF-A0A1I0GCE1-F1
#
_cell.length_a   1.000
_cell.length_b   1.000
_cell.length_c   1.000
_cell.angle_alpha   90.00
_cell.angle_beta   90.00
_cell.angle_gamma   90.00
#
_symmetry.space_group_name_H-M   'P 1'
#
loop_
_entity.id
_entity.type
_entity.pdbx_description
1 polymer ?
#
loop_
_entity_poly.entity_id
_entity_poly.type
_entity_poly.pdbx_seq_one_letter_code
_entity_poly.pdbx_strand_id
1 'polypeptide(L)'
;MSRLSAVALLLSLIVGCNDDDTFEPINPKAEFTYEISADNPFEVSFVSTITDRDSLRWNFGDGETSTLAHPSHIYAEVGAYDLTLTAYGEPGSVPTVIDTIINIQVFDPEADFSYSASTDNQLEIKFTASTSFAKSYAWDFGDGGTSGVKSPTHIFDEVGTYTVTLTATGFEGSTPTVVTKSVTVGEVLDKLSGTVIGHEGSWDGVNGLIGAALDGDLSTFVDAASGDEGFVGYDFGEGNKARIKLIRYAPRNGYTGRVVGAEIRASNDADYMNNYDVLYTISEEPAEGTLTEAAISLTKSYRYVYYYSAPGGYCNVAEVEFYGELNPFEAGLIDMSNWSEAVNVAGISVAITPSTISFSGGDDSWPGTAIYQQVTVEAGTYKLDGSLIIDEINTNTWCEMFFSSDAPQSGVDYSSDGGSMAENGGLQVAYSTWNGSPQTVGTYDFSSTDEGGMNTAGNYPTDGIYTFSEPATFYIVIKSGAAQAYNFTLNKLAFSKVN
;
A
#
# COMPACT_ATOMS: atom_id res chain seq x y z
N MET A 1 5.42 -54.82 -92.14
CA MET A 1 4.53 -55.47 -91.14
C MET A 1 4.48 -54.53 -89.94
N SER A 2 3.42 -53.72 -89.82
CA SER A 2 2.34 -53.86 -88.79
C SER A 2 2.84 -53.55 -87.37
N ARG A 3 2.29 -52.67 -86.52
CA ARG A 3 1.08 -51.83 -86.38
C ARG A 3 1.45 -50.86 -85.22
N LEU A 4 1.25 -49.55 -85.29
CA LEU A 4 0.05 -48.76 -84.97
C LEU A 4 -0.62 -48.99 -83.58
N SER A 5 -0.88 -47.86 -82.92
CA SER A 5 -1.73 -47.54 -81.74
C SER A 5 -1.15 -47.80 -80.35
N ALA A 6 -1.10 -46.87 -79.39
CA ALA A 6 -1.70 -45.55 -79.20
C ALA A 6 -0.76 -44.74 -78.26
N VAL A 7 -0.63 -43.41 -78.27
CA VAL A 7 -1.67 -42.38 -78.20
C VAL A 7 -1.09 -41.08 -78.80
N ALA A 8 -1.69 -40.61 -79.88
CA ALA A 8 -1.72 -39.20 -80.22
C ALA A 8 -2.96 -38.60 -79.52
N LEU A 9 -2.72 -37.86 -78.44
CA LEU A 9 -3.63 -36.97 -77.71
C LEU A 9 -2.66 -36.19 -76.80
N LEU A 10 -2.33 -34.91 -76.94
CA LEU A 10 -3.09 -33.80 -77.51
C LEU A 10 -2.10 -32.66 -77.81
N LEU A 11 -1.49 -32.65 -79.00
CA LEU A 11 -0.88 -31.43 -79.57
C LEU A 11 -1.95 -30.77 -80.45
N SER A 12 -2.99 -30.23 -79.81
CA SER A 12 -3.89 -29.16 -80.31
C SER A 12 -5.06 -28.98 -79.34
N LEU A 13 -4.83 -28.20 -78.30
CA LEU A 13 -5.86 -27.34 -77.71
C LEU A 13 -5.16 -26.03 -77.28
N ILE A 14 -4.85 -25.19 -78.26
CA ILE A 14 -4.77 -23.76 -77.98
C ILE A 14 -6.22 -23.29 -78.01
N VAL A 15 -6.72 -22.89 -76.83
CA VAL A 15 -7.75 -21.89 -76.50
C VAL A 15 -8.39 -22.36 -75.18
N GLY A 16 -7.98 -21.74 -74.07
CA GLY A 16 -8.67 -21.93 -72.79
C GLY A 16 -7.85 -21.89 -71.50
N CYS A 17 -6.60 -21.43 -71.52
CA CYS A 17 -6.01 -20.72 -70.37
C CYS A 17 -4.96 -19.78 -70.95
N ASN A 18 -5.41 -18.59 -71.36
CA ASN A 18 -4.56 -17.42 -71.15
C ASN A 18 -4.57 -17.20 -69.65
N ASP A 19 -3.77 -17.98 -68.92
CA ASP A 19 -3.07 -17.39 -67.80
C ASP A 19 -1.77 -16.91 -68.47
N ASP A 20 -1.78 -15.86 -69.29
CA ASP A 20 -1.48 -14.48 -68.86
C ASP A 20 -1.40 -14.19 -67.34
N ASP A 21 -1.01 -15.17 -66.53
CA ASP A 21 -0.39 -14.93 -65.24
C ASP A 21 1.06 -14.61 -65.58
N THR A 22 1.25 -13.38 -66.08
CA THR A 22 2.49 -12.67 -65.83
C THR A 22 2.66 -12.71 -64.31
N PHE A 23 3.56 -13.58 -63.84
CA PHE A 23 3.91 -13.66 -62.42
C PHE A 23 4.58 -12.32 -62.11
N GLU A 24 3.78 -11.33 -61.71
CA GLU A 24 4.31 -10.06 -61.25
C GLU A 24 4.98 -10.33 -59.90
N PRO A 25 6.31 -10.18 -59.81
CA PRO A 25 7.03 -10.47 -58.59
C PRO A 25 6.50 -9.57 -57.48
N ILE A 26 6.22 -10.16 -56.32
CA ILE A 26 5.66 -9.41 -55.19
C ILE A 26 6.79 -8.59 -54.57
N ASN A 27 6.67 -7.26 -54.63
CA ASN A 27 7.63 -6.37 -53.99
C ASN A 27 7.44 -6.43 -52.47
N PRO A 28 8.52 -6.55 -51.68
CA PRO A 28 8.44 -6.49 -50.23
C PRO A 28 7.78 -5.18 -49.78
N LYS A 29 6.75 -5.24 -48.93
CA LYS A 29 6.25 -4.04 -48.28
C LYS A 29 7.09 -3.76 -47.05
N ALA A 30 8.01 -2.80 -47.17
CA ALA A 30 8.90 -2.51 -46.06
C ALA A 30 8.16 -1.75 -44.95
N GLU A 31 8.18 -2.32 -43.73
CA GLU A 31 7.64 -1.78 -42.48
C GLU A 31 8.48 -2.32 -41.32
N PHE A 32 8.77 -1.48 -40.33
CA PHE A 32 9.42 -1.90 -39.10
C PHE A 32 9.04 -0.98 -37.93
N THR A 33 9.27 -1.46 -36.72
CA THR A 33 9.23 -0.66 -35.49
C THR A 33 10.59 -0.71 -34.79
N TYR A 34 10.85 0.27 -33.93
CA TYR A 34 12.04 0.27 -33.09
C TYR A 34 11.70 0.76 -31.68
N GLU A 35 12.52 0.37 -30.72
CA GLU A 35 12.38 0.74 -29.31
C GLU A 35 13.75 1.02 -28.70
N ILE A 36 13.89 2.16 -28.03
CA ILE A 36 15.08 2.50 -27.25
C ILE A 36 14.99 1.77 -25.92
N SER A 37 16.05 1.08 -25.52
CA SER A 37 16.09 0.33 -24.27
C SER A 37 15.91 1.26 -23.06
N ALA A 38 14.97 0.91 -22.19
CA ALA A 38 14.75 1.59 -20.93
C ALA A 38 15.93 1.42 -19.95
N ASP A 39 16.84 0.46 -20.15
CA ASP A 39 18.04 0.30 -19.31
C ASP A 39 19.28 1.01 -19.91
N ASN A 40 19.26 1.29 -21.22
CA ASN A 40 20.39 1.88 -21.94
C ASN A 40 19.90 2.71 -23.14
N PRO A 41 19.96 4.05 -23.09
CA PRO A 41 19.40 4.90 -24.13
C PRO A 41 20.19 4.88 -25.44
N PHE A 42 21.35 4.23 -25.45
CA PHE A 42 22.17 4.00 -26.62
C PHE A 42 21.83 2.70 -27.35
N GLU A 43 21.08 1.81 -26.72
CA GLU A 43 20.68 0.52 -27.28
C GLU A 43 19.28 0.61 -27.89
N VAL A 44 19.16 0.23 -29.16
CA VAL A 44 17.90 0.23 -29.90
C VAL A 44 17.63 -1.17 -30.43
N SER A 45 16.43 -1.69 -30.15
CA SER A 45 15.92 -2.94 -30.73
C SER A 45 15.03 -2.64 -31.91
N PHE A 46 15.21 -3.40 -33.00
CA PHE A 46 14.46 -3.23 -34.24
C PHE A 46 13.61 -4.46 -34.53
N VAL A 47 12.38 -4.24 -34.99
CA VAL A 47 11.46 -5.32 -35.37
C VAL A 47 10.95 -5.10 -36.79
N SER A 48 11.47 -5.87 -37.76
CA SER A 48 10.89 -5.92 -39.10
C SER A 48 9.59 -6.72 -39.11
N THR A 49 8.50 -6.13 -39.63
CA THR A 49 7.21 -6.82 -39.84
C THR A 49 7.03 -7.31 -41.28
N ILE A 50 8.02 -7.08 -42.14
CA ILE A 50 8.03 -7.49 -43.55
C ILE A 50 7.92 -9.01 -43.64
N THR A 51 7.00 -9.53 -44.46
CA THR A 51 6.81 -10.97 -44.71
C THR A 51 7.24 -11.41 -46.10
N ASP A 52 7.03 -10.58 -47.12
CA ASP A 52 7.30 -10.90 -48.53
C ASP A 52 8.73 -10.51 -48.92
N ARG A 53 9.71 -11.17 -48.30
CA ARG A 53 11.15 -10.88 -48.46
C ARG A 53 12.01 -12.14 -48.32
N ASP A 54 13.10 -12.16 -49.10
CA ASP A 54 14.17 -13.16 -49.04
C ASP A 54 15.26 -12.74 -48.05
N SER A 55 15.60 -11.46 -48.01
CA SER A 55 16.63 -10.93 -47.10
C SER A 55 16.39 -9.47 -46.74
N LEU A 56 16.98 -9.05 -45.63
CA LEU A 56 16.98 -7.68 -45.13
C LEU A 56 18.41 -7.17 -45.01
N ARG A 57 18.56 -5.85 -45.14
CA ARG A 57 19.79 -5.14 -44.81
C ARG A 57 19.46 -3.85 -44.08
N TRP A 58 19.93 -3.78 -42.84
CA TRP A 58 19.94 -2.59 -42.02
C TRP A 58 21.26 -1.84 -42.22
N ASN A 59 21.18 -0.52 -42.32
CA ASN A 59 22.29 0.40 -42.17
C ASN A 59 21.91 1.39 -41.08
N PHE A 60 22.61 1.35 -39.95
CA PHE A 60 22.23 2.13 -38.76
C PHE A 60 22.63 3.61 -38.85
N GLY A 61 23.29 4.04 -39.93
CA GLY A 61 23.67 5.44 -40.15
C GLY A 61 24.97 5.85 -39.46
N ASP A 62 25.61 4.95 -38.71
CA ASP A 62 26.91 5.13 -38.04
C ASP A 62 28.05 4.35 -38.71
N GLY A 63 27.76 3.68 -39.84
CA GLY A 63 28.70 2.83 -40.57
C GLY A 63 28.53 1.34 -40.30
N GLU A 64 27.76 0.95 -39.27
CA GLU A 64 27.44 -0.45 -38.98
C GLU A 64 26.20 -0.93 -39.73
N THR A 65 26.13 -2.24 -39.97
CA THR A 65 25.04 -2.87 -40.74
C THR A 65 24.64 -4.21 -40.14
N SER A 66 23.42 -4.66 -40.44
CA SER A 66 22.94 -5.98 -40.04
C SER A 66 22.06 -6.62 -41.12
N THR A 67 22.01 -7.95 -41.14
CA THR A 67 21.11 -8.72 -42.01
C THR A 67 20.06 -9.53 -41.22
N LEU A 68 20.04 -9.36 -39.89
CA LEU A 68 19.04 -10.03 -39.03
C LEU A 68 17.65 -9.43 -39.25
N ALA A 69 16.62 -10.25 -39.02
CA ALA A 69 15.23 -9.80 -39.05
C ALA A 69 14.91 -8.79 -37.92
N HIS A 70 15.46 -9.05 -36.73
CA HIS A 70 15.24 -8.26 -35.53
C HIS A 70 16.58 -7.98 -34.84
N PRO A 71 17.42 -7.07 -35.37
CA PRO A 71 18.69 -6.73 -34.73
C PRO A 71 18.48 -5.86 -33.50
N SER A 72 19.43 -5.91 -32.57
CA SER A 72 19.71 -4.80 -31.66
C SER A 72 20.99 -4.10 -32.09
N HIS A 73 21.09 -2.80 -31.81
CA HIS A 73 22.26 -1.98 -32.11
C HIS A 73 22.55 -1.02 -30.97
N ILE A 74 23.83 -0.80 -30.69
CA ILE A 74 24.28 0.16 -29.67
C ILE A 74 25.04 1.29 -30.37
N TYR A 75 24.51 2.51 -30.29
CA TYR A 75 25.15 3.71 -30.81
C TYR A 75 26.20 4.22 -29.84
N ALA A 76 27.41 4.53 -30.32
CA ALA A 76 28.50 4.96 -29.44
C ALA A 76 28.32 6.38 -28.88
N GLU A 77 27.62 7.24 -29.61
CA GLU A 77 27.51 8.67 -29.32
C GLU A 77 26.04 9.14 -29.45
N VAL A 78 25.72 10.28 -28.85
CA VAL A 78 24.45 10.96 -29.09
C VAL A 78 24.42 11.58 -30.48
N GLY A 79 23.26 11.57 -31.14
CA GLY A 79 23.13 12.13 -32.47
C GLY A 79 21.87 11.69 -33.20
N ALA A 80 21.64 12.34 -34.34
CA ALA A 80 20.65 11.92 -35.32
C ALA A 80 21.34 10.98 -36.32
N TYR A 81 20.79 9.78 -36.49
CA TYR A 81 21.32 8.77 -37.41
C TYR A 81 20.31 8.46 -38.50
N ASP A 82 20.77 8.53 -39.76
CA ASP A 82 20.00 8.13 -40.93
C ASP A 82 19.95 6.60 -41.02
N LEU A 83 18.88 6.01 -40.49
CA LEU A 83 18.64 4.57 -40.50
C LEU A 83 17.96 4.18 -41.81
N THR A 84 18.56 3.22 -42.52
CA THR A 84 17.98 2.63 -43.73
C THR A 84 17.70 1.14 -43.53
N LEU A 85 16.49 0.69 -43.85
CA LEU A 85 16.14 -0.71 -44.04
C LEU A 85 15.87 -0.98 -45.52
N THR A 86 16.65 -1.88 -46.10
CA THR A 86 16.41 -2.41 -47.45
C THR A 86 15.91 -3.85 -47.38
N ALA A 87 14.74 -4.11 -47.97
CA ALA A 87 14.17 -5.44 -48.11
C ALA A 87 14.31 -5.92 -49.56
N TYR A 88 14.86 -7.13 -49.72
CA TYR A 88 15.02 -7.78 -51.01
C TYR A 88 14.02 -8.94 -51.10
N GLY A 89 13.18 -8.92 -52.14
CA GLY A 89 12.25 -10.00 -52.45
C GLY A 89 12.84 -10.98 -53.46
N GLU A 90 11.96 -11.79 -54.04
CA GLU A 90 12.31 -12.79 -55.04
C GLU A 90 12.91 -12.16 -56.33
N PRO A 91 13.62 -12.94 -57.16
CA PRO A 91 14.19 -12.45 -58.41
C PRO A 91 13.14 -11.79 -59.31
N GLY A 92 13.41 -10.54 -59.70
CA GLY A 92 12.49 -9.70 -60.49
C GLY A 92 11.72 -8.69 -59.65
N SER A 93 11.65 -8.86 -58.33
CA SER A 93 11.11 -7.83 -57.43
C SER A 93 12.03 -6.60 -57.38
N VAL A 94 11.43 -5.44 -57.12
CA VAL A 94 12.14 -4.20 -56.82
C VAL A 94 12.37 -4.16 -55.31
N PRO A 95 13.62 -3.99 -54.83
CA PRO A 95 13.89 -3.83 -53.41
C PRO A 95 13.17 -2.60 -52.87
N THR A 96 12.58 -2.74 -51.69
CA THR A 96 11.93 -1.61 -51.00
C THR A 96 12.88 -1.06 -49.96
N VAL A 97 12.99 0.27 -49.92
CA VAL A 97 13.88 1.02 -49.02
C VAL A 97 13.01 1.89 -48.12
N ILE A 98 13.26 1.85 -46.82
CA ILE A 98 12.75 2.83 -45.86
C ILE A 98 13.95 3.56 -45.27
N ASP A 99 13.85 4.90 -45.27
CA ASP A 99 14.74 5.78 -44.54
C ASP A 99 13.97 6.41 -43.38
N THR A 100 14.59 6.44 -42.21
CA THR A 100 14.09 7.18 -41.04
C THR A 100 15.26 7.80 -40.29
N ILE A 101 14.98 8.78 -39.44
CA ILE A 101 15.97 9.36 -38.54
C ILE A 101 15.69 8.84 -37.13
N ILE A 102 16.71 8.28 -36.49
CA ILE A 102 16.67 7.95 -35.06
C ILE A 102 17.53 8.95 -34.30
N ASN A 103 16.95 9.50 -33.24
CA ASN A 103 17.65 10.42 -32.35
C ASN A 103 18.09 9.68 -31.09
N ILE A 104 19.39 9.46 -30.98
CA ILE A 104 20.02 8.93 -29.77
C ILE A 104 20.40 10.11 -28.88
N GLN A 105 19.88 10.09 -27.67
CA GLN A 105 20.08 11.15 -26.70
C GLN A 105 20.20 10.55 -25.30
N VAL A 106 20.74 11.34 -24.38
CA VAL A 106 20.74 10.99 -22.97
C VAL A 106 19.41 11.42 -22.36
N PHE A 107 18.78 10.53 -21.61
CA PHE A 107 17.60 10.84 -20.81
C PHE A 107 18.00 10.94 -19.35
N ASP A 108 17.33 11.83 -18.63
CA ASP A 108 17.38 11.79 -17.17
C ASP A 108 16.76 10.45 -16.72
N PRO A 109 17.36 9.76 -15.73
CA PRO A 109 16.81 8.53 -15.21
C PRO A 109 15.45 8.80 -14.57
N GLU A 110 14.49 7.91 -14.78
CA GLU A 110 13.30 7.89 -13.93
C GLU A 110 13.56 6.93 -12.79
N ALA A 111 13.08 7.27 -11.60
CA ALA A 111 13.19 6.41 -10.45
C ALA A 111 11.91 6.43 -9.65
N ASP A 112 11.60 5.27 -9.08
CA ASP A 112 10.68 5.07 -7.99
C ASP A 112 11.08 3.79 -7.24
N PHE A 113 10.46 3.52 -6.09
CA PHE A 113 10.62 2.22 -5.42
C PHE A 113 9.43 1.81 -4.57
N SER A 114 9.30 0.50 -4.35
CA SER A 114 8.41 -0.09 -3.35
C SER A 114 9.21 -0.86 -2.31
N TYR A 115 8.57 -1.24 -1.21
CA TYR A 115 9.20 -2.00 -0.13
C TYR A 115 8.23 -2.99 0.52
N SER A 116 8.79 -4.02 1.16
CA SER A 116 8.03 -5.01 1.94
C SER A 116 8.86 -5.53 3.11
N ALA A 117 8.25 -5.69 4.28
CA ALA A 117 8.88 -6.36 5.41
C ALA A 117 8.99 -7.88 5.18
N SER A 118 10.06 -8.48 5.71
CA SER A 118 10.24 -9.93 5.76
C SER A 118 9.22 -10.55 6.72
N THR A 119 8.71 -11.73 6.39
CA THR A 119 7.75 -12.46 7.25
C THR A 119 8.39 -12.96 8.54
N ASP A 120 9.70 -13.20 8.50
CA ASP A 120 10.43 -13.84 9.59
C ASP A 120 11.10 -12.81 10.51
N ASN A 121 11.36 -11.60 9.99
CA ASN A 121 11.96 -10.50 10.72
C ASN A 121 11.37 -9.16 10.25
N GLN A 122 10.50 -8.55 11.05
CA GLN A 122 9.86 -7.28 10.65
C GLN A 122 10.83 -6.08 10.58
N LEU A 123 12.05 -6.22 11.09
CA LEU A 123 13.12 -5.24 10.94
C LEU A 123 13.88 -5.38 9.61
N GLU A 124 13.70 -6.50 8.91
CA GLU A 124 14.29 -6.71 7.59
C GLU A 124 13.33 -6.22 6.49
N ILE A 125 13.73 -5.20 5.75
CA ILE A 125 12.97 -4.63 4.65
C ILE A 125 13.64 -4.96 3.32
N LYS A 126 12.84 -5.49 2.39
CA LYS A 126 13.23 -5.69 1.00
C LYS A 126 12.73 -4.52 0.16
N PHE A 127 13.65 -3.86 -0.54
CA PHE A 127 13.36 -2.75 -1.46
C PHE A 127 13.35 -3.24 -2.90
N THR A 128 12.44 -2.69 -3.72
CA THR A 128 12.34 -2.95 -5.15
C THR A 128 12.36 -1.63 -5.91
N ALA A 129 13.45 -1.33 -6.62
CA ALA A 129 13.52 -0.13 -7.45
C ALA A 129 12.85 -0.33 -8.81
N SER A 130 12.04 0.65 -9.20
CA SER A 130 11.42 0.80 -10.52
C SER A 130 12.08 1.98 -11.21
N THR A 131 13.01 1.72 -12.14
CA THR A 131 13.82 2.78 -12.76
C THR A 131 13.97 2.59 -14.26
N SER A 132 14.07 3.70 -14.99
CA SER A 132 14.48 3.75 -16.40
C SER A 132 15.71 4.66 -16.55
N PHE A 133 16.53 4.40 -17.56
CA PHE A 133 17.75 5.10 -17.95
C PHE A 133 18.80 5.27 -16.84
N ALA A 134 18.73 4.44 -15.79
CA ALA A 134 19.61 4.47 -14.63
C ALA A 134 20.77 3.46 -14.76
N LYS A 135 22.01 3.95 -14.58
CA LYS A 135 23.24 3.16 -14.64
C LYS A 135 23.72 2.73 -13.26
N SER A 136 23.45 3.52 -12.23
CA SER A 136 23.83 3.22 -10.85
C SER A 136 22.82 3.74 -9.84
N TYR A 137 22.83 3.14 -8.66
CA TYR A 137 21.89 3.38 -7.58
C TYR A 137 22.68 3.73 -6.32
N ALA A 138 22.17 4.68 -5.53
CA ALA A 138 22.65 4.94 -4.19
C ALA A 138 21.44 5.05 -3.26
N TRP A 139 21.42 4.17 -2.27
CA TRP A 139 20.42 4.13 -1.21
C TRP A 139 20.96 4.73 0.06
N ASP A 140 20.15 5.54 0.71
CA ASP A 140 20.27 5.95 2.11
C ASP A 140 19.01 5.50 2.83
N PHE A 141 19.16 4.62 3.82
CA PHE A 141 18.01 4.05 4.53
C PHE A 141 17.51 4.93 5.68
N GLY A 142 18.16 6.07 5.96
CA GLY A 142 17.74 7.01 6.99
C GLY A 142 18.14 6.62 8.43
N ASP A 143 18.76 5.45 8.61
CA ASP A 143 19.34 4.96 9.88
C ASP A 143 20.88 5.00 9.89
N GLY A 144 21.48 5.57 8.84
CA GLY A 144 22.93 5.57 8.59
C GLY A 144 23.42 4.41 7.71
N GLY A 145 22.56 3.45 7.39
CA GLY A 145 22.82 2.40 6.41
C GLY A 145 22.73 2.89 4.96
N THR A 146 23.53 2.30 4.07
CA THR A 146 23.53 2.64 2.63
C THR A 146 23.70 1.40 1.74
N SER A 147 23.34 1.51 0.47
CA SER A 147 23.56 0.44 -0.52
C SER A 147 23.74 0.97 -1.94
N GLY A 148 24.53 0.25 -2.76
CA GLY A 148 24.69 0.52 -4.20
C GLY A 148 23.93 -0.45 -5.11
N VAL A 149 23.17 -1.38 -4.55
CA VAL A 149 22.44 -2.43 -5.30
C VAL A 149 21.10 -1.85 -5.78
N LYS A 150 20.63 -2.22 -6.99
CA LYS A 150 19.33 -1.76 -7.54
C LYS A 150 18.17 -2.00 -6.57
N SER A 151 18.05 -3.22 -6.06
CA SER A 151 16.98 -3.65 -5.16
C SER A 151 17.57 -4.37 -3.93
N PRO A 152 17.98 -3.63 -2.89
CA PRO A 152 18.63 -4.19 -1.72
C PRO A 152 17.64 -4.76 -0.69
N THR A 153 18.16 -5.58 0.21
CA THR A 153 17.54 -5.89 1.50
C THR A 153 18.35 -5.18 2.59
N HIS A 154 17.69 -4.56 3.56
CA HIS A 154 18.30 -3.88 4.70
C HIS A 154 17.64 -4.30 6.01
N ILE A 155 18.43 -4.44 7.07
CA ILE A 155 17.94 -4.76 8.42
C ILE A 155 18.17 -3.52 9.28
N PHE A 156 17.10 -2.97 9.83
CA PHE A 156 17.16 -1.85 10.76
C PHE A 156 17.37 -2.36 12.19
N ASP A 157 18.01 -1.55 13.02
CA ASP A 157 18.26 -1.91 14.43
C ASP A 157 17.01 -1.71 15.31
N GLU A 158 16.16 -0.73 14.96
CA GLU A 158 14.97 -0.37 15.73
C GLU A 158 13.72 -0.24 14.85
N VAL A 159 12.55 -0.49 15.45
CA VAL A 159 11.26 -0.20 14.81
C VAL A 159 11.06 1.30 14.67
N GLY A 160 10.34 1.73 13.64
CA GLY A 160 10.07 3.15 13.44
C GLY A 160 9.77 3.51 12.00
N THR A 161 9.77 4.81 11.73
CA THR A 161 9.57 5.36 10.39
C THR A 161 10.86 6.04 9.94
N TYR A 162 11.38 5.59 8.80
CA TYR A 162 12.64 6.04 8.23
C TYR A 162 12.40 6.76 6.91
N THR A 163 13.12 7.87 6.70
CA THR A 163 13.15 8.57 5.42
C THR A 163 14.16 7.90 4.50
N VAL A 164 13.69 7.01 3.64
CA VAL A 164 14.55 6.26 2.71
C VAL A 164 14.67 7.00 1.39
N THR A 165 15.90 7.17 0.92
CA THR A 165 16.22 7.89 -0.32
C THR A 165 16.89 6.96 -1.32
N LEU A 166 16.38 6.95 -2.54
CA LEU A 166 17.00 6.35 -3.72
C LEU A 166 17.49 7.46 -4.64
N THR A 167 18.78 7.48 -4.93
CA THR A 167 19.37 8.30 -6.01
C THR A 167 19.71 7.40 -7.19
N ALA A 168 19.03 7.60 -8.31
CA ALA A 168 19.34 6.97 -9.59
C ALA A 168 20.21 7.91 -10.42
N THR A 169 21.38 7.43 -10.85
CA THR A 169 22.29 8.18 -11.74
C THR A 169 22.29 7.52 -13.10
N GLY A 170 21.98 8.30 -14.13
CA GLY A 170 21.95 7.86 -15.51
C GLY A 170 23.31 7.90 -16.19
N PHE A 171 23.30 8.14 -17.49
CA PHE A 171 24.50 8.21 -18.32
C PHE A 171 25.13 9.62 -18.28
N GLU A 172 26.36 9.77 -18.75
CA GLU A 172 27.06 11.06 -18.73
C GLU A 172 26.25 12.14 -19.46
N GLY A 173 26.04 13.28 -18.81
CA GLY A 173 25.18 14.36 -19.30
C GLY A 173 23.74 14.32 -18.79
N SER A 174 23.33 13.25 -18.10
CA SER A 174 22.03 13.21 -17.40
C SER A 174 22.10 13.90 -16.04
N THR A 175 20.95 14.41 -15.58
CA THR A 175 20.77 14.86 -14.20
C THR A 175 20.32 13.68 -13.34
N PRO A 176 20.95 13.37 -12.19
CA PRO A 176 20.45 12.30 -11.31
C PRO A 176 19.04 12.58 -10.79
N THR A 177 18.25 11.53 -10.61
CA THR A 177 16.91 11.60 -10.03
C THR A 177 16.95 11.08 -8.61
N VAL A 178 16.32 11.81 -7.68
CA VAL A 178 16.25 11.48 -6.26
C VAL A 178 14.78 11.25 -5.90
N VAL A 179 14.49 10.10 -5.30
CA VAL A 179 13.18 9.76 -4.75
C VAL A 179 13.33 9.48 -3.27
N THR A 180 12.41 10.04 -2.49
CA THR A 180 12.37 9.86 -1.04
C THR A 180 10.99 9.36 -0.63
N LYS A 181 10.93 8.29 0.17
CA LYS A 181 9.68 7.76 0.74
C LYS A 181 9.82 7.52 2.23
N SER A 182 8.69 7.65 2.92
CA SER A 182 8.55 7.23 4.32
C SER A 182 8.36 5.71 4.38
N VAL A 183 9.25 5.02 5.11
CA VAL A 183 9.28 3.56 5.22
C VAL A 183 9.06 3.17 6.67
N THR A 184 7.98 2.45 6.93
CA THR A 184 7.69 1.91 8.27
C THR A 184 8.35 0.56 8.44
N VAL A 185 9.14 0.43 9.50
CA VAL A 185 9.90 -0.76 9.84
C VAL A 185 9.41 -1.31 11.16
N GLY A 186 9.03 -2.58 11.16
CA GLY A 186 8.33 -3.20 12.28
C GLY A 186 7.07 -2.44 12.69
N GLU A 187 6.65 -2.70 13.92
CA GLU A 187 5.52 -2.03 14.54
C GLU A 187 6.00 -1.38 15.84
N VAL A 188 5.80 -0.06 15.95
CA VAL A 188 5.99 0.63 17.23
C VAL A 188 4.79 0.25 18.10
N LEU A 189 5.04 -0.51 19.17
CA LEU A 189 4.01 -0.91 20.10
C LEU A 189 4.00 0.04 21.30
N ASP A 190 2.83 0.58 21.62
CA ASP A 190 2.67 1.42 22.80
C ASP A 190 2.60 0.56 24.06
N LYS A 191 3.27 1.00 25.14
CA LYS A 191 3.05 0.43 26.48
C LYS A 191 1.64 0.82 26.91
N LEU A 192 0.80 -0.20 27.12
CA LEU A 192 -0.60 -0.02 27.47
C LEU A 192 -0.76 0.21 28.97
N SER A 193 -1.79 0.99 29.31
CA SER A 193 -2.21 1.21 30.69
C SER A 193 -3.73 1.22 30.79
N GLY A 194 -4.24 0.95 31.99
CA GLY A 194 -5.66 0.94 32.29
C GLY A 194 -5.92 1.03 33.79
N THR A 195 -7.16 0.79 34.20
CA THR A 195 -7.46 0.67 35.62
C THR A 195 -6.87 -0.63 36.14
N VAL A 196 -6.03 -0.55 37.18
CA VAL A 196 -5.38 -1.73 37.74
C VAL A 196 -6.42 -2.67 38.35
N ILE A 197 -6.34 -3.95 37.97
CA ILE A 197 -7.11 -5.06 38.53
C ILE A 197 -6.16 -6.10 39.11
N GLY A 198 -6.60 -6.83 40.12
CA GLY A 198 -5.84 -7.95 40.68
C GLY A 198 -6.43 -8.47 41.99
N HIS A 199 -5.75 -9.42 42.60
CA HIS A 199 -6.17 -10.00 43.88
C HIS A 199 -6.09 -9.00 45.04
N GLU A 200 -6.73 -9.34 46.18
CA GLU A 200 -6.72 -8.49 47.37
C GLU A 200 -5.33 -8.42 48.03
N GLY A 201 -4.55 -7.40 47.66
CA GLY A 201 -3.35 -6.94 48.37
C GLY A 201 -2.13 -7.89 48.33
N SER A 202 -0.94 -7.34 48.63
CA SER A 202 0.27 -8.13 48.87
C SER A 202 0.30 -8.64 50.32
N TRP A 203 0.65 -9.91 50.52
CA TRP A 203 0.69 -10.58 51.84
C TRP A 203 1.59 -9.87 52.86
N ASP A 204 2.66 -9.22 52.42
CA ASP A 204 3.67 -8.67 53.33
C ASP A 204 3.28 -7.32 53.97
N GLY A 205 2.23 -6.66 53.48
CA GLY A 205 1.71 -5.39 54.00
C GLY A 205 2.72 -4.23 54.05
N VAL A 206 3.92 -4.41 53.49
CA VAL A 206 5.05 -3.48 53.61
C VAL A 206 5.53 -3.01 52.23
N ASN A 207 5.39 -3.82 51.17
CA ASN A 207 5.79 -3.47 49.80
C ASN A 207 4.81 -4.05 48.76
N GLY A 208 3.84 -3.23 48.37
CA GLY A 208 3.18 -3.42 47.08
C GLY A 208 1.67 -3.44 47.17
N LEU A 209 1.06 -2.32 46.80
CA LEU A 209 -0.27 -2.37 46.20
C LEU A 209 -0.19 -3.28 44.98
N ILE A 210 -1.32 -3.83 44.56
CA ILE A 210 -1.39 -4.71 43.39
C ILE A 210 -0.73 -4.11 42.12
N GLY A 211 -0.60 -2.78 42.03
CA GLY A 211 0.13 -2.10 40.96
C GLY A 211 1.67 -2.14 41.01
N ALA A 212 2.28 -2.76 42.03
CA ALA A 212 3.74 -2.87 42.17
C ALA A 212 4.42 -3.75 41.10
N ALA A 213 3.63 -4.50 40.35
CA ALA A 213 4.08 -5.24 39.16
C ALA A 213 3.79 -4.49 37.85
N LEU A 214 3.40 -3.22 37.91
CA LEU A 214 2.99 -2.42 36.76
C LEU A 214 3.65 -1.02 36.77
N ASP A 215 4.57 -0.77 37.70
CA ASP A 215 5.17 0.55 37.95
C ASP A 215 6.55 0.74 37.29
N GLY A 216 7.09 -0.31 36.69
CA GLY A 216 8.40 -0.32 36.03
C GLY A 216 9.59 -0.46 36.99
N ASP A 217 9.37 -0.66 38.29
CA ASP A 217 10.43 -0.88 39.27
C ASP A 217 10.63 -2.38 39.53
N LEU A 218 11.71 -2.95 38.99
CA LEU A 218 12.03 -4.38 39.16
C LEU A 218 12.43 -4.75 40.61
N SER A 219 12.55 -3.78 41.52
CA SER A 219 12.83 -4.02 42.93
C SER A 219 11.57 -4.22 43.77
N THR A 220 10.40 -3.82 43.27
CA THR A 220 9.09 -4.11 43.84
C THR A 220 8.51 -5.39 43.27
N PHE A 221 7.50 -5.95 43.93
CA PHE A 221 6.84 -7.18 43.50
C PHE A 221 5.45 -7.31 44.11
N VAL A 222 4.67 -8.20 43.54
CA VAL A 222 3.39 -8.66 44.11
C VAL A 222 3.60 -10.03 44.78
N ASP A 223 2.92 -10.26 45.91
CA ASP A 223 2.95 -11.53 46.65
C ASP A 223 1.55 -11.88 47.16
N ALA A 224 0.92 -12.89 46.57
CA ALA A 224 -0.42 -13.31 46.95
C ALA A 224 -0.42 -14.10 48.27
N ALA A 225 -1.48 -13.93 49.06
CA ALA A 225 -1.66 -14.64 50.33
C ALA A 225 -1.75 -16.16 50.19
N SER A 226 -2.15 -16.66 49.00
CA SER A 226 -2.23 -18.07 48.68
C SER A 226 -1.42 -18.39 47.43
N GLY A 227 -0.95 -19.63 47.32
CA GLY A 227 -0.16 -20.08 46.17
C GLY A 227 -0.94 -20.18 44.87
N ASP A 228 -2.28 -20.21 44.93
CA ASP A 228 -3.13 -20.70 43.84
C ASP A 228 -4.05 -19.63 43.22
N GLU A 229 -4.04 -18.38 43.72
CA GLU A 229 -5.08 -17.37 43.39
C GLU A 229 -4.53 -15.96 43.11
N GLY A 230 -3.33 -15.86 42.56
CA GLY A 230 -2.69 -14.58 42.27
C GLY A 230 -2.92 -14.07 40.84
N PHE A 231 -3.39 -12.84 40.67
CA PHE A 231 -3.40 -12.16 39.38
C PHE A 231 -3.23 -10.63 39.48
N VAL A 232 -2.71 -10.01 38.42
CA VAL A 232 -2.52 -8.55 38.28
C VAL A 232 -2.60 -8.14 36.81
N GLY A 233 -3.23 -7.00 36.51
CA GLY A 233 -3.31 -6.47 35.15
C GLY A 233 -4.17 -5.23 35.03
N TYR A 234 -4.81 -5.06 33.87
CA TYR A 234 -5.61 -3.90 33.52
C TYR A 234 -7.04 -4.24 33.09
N ASP A 235 -8.00 -3.42 33.52
CA ASP A 235 -9.27 -3.15 32.84
C ASP A 235 -9.11 -1.85 32.02
N PHE A 236 -9.23 -1.93 30.70
CA PHE A 236 -9.16 -0.77 29.81
C PHE A 236 -10.44 0.10 29.84
N GLY A 237 -11.51 -0.37 30.48
CA GLY A 237 -12.77 0.33 30.62
C GLY A 237 -13.82 -0.10 29.60
N GLU A 238 -15.08 0.24 29.88
CA GLU A 238 -16.20 -0.08 28.99
C GLU A 238 -16.03 0.60 27.62
N GLY A 239 -16.26 -0.17 26.54
CA GLY A 239 -16.05 0.30 25.18
C GLY A 239 -14.60 0.27 24.70
N ASN A 240 -13.62 0.10 25.59
CA ASN A 240 -12.22 0.00 25.23
C ASN A 240 -11.75 -1.45 25.15
N LYS A 241 -10.90 -1.75 24.17
CA LYS A 241 -10.23 -3.06 24.03
C LYS A 241 -8.81 -2.87 23.56
N ALA A 242 -7.89 -3.73 23.97
CA ALA A 242 -6.52 -3.74 23.47
C ALA A 242 -6.19 -5.04 22.75
N ARG A 243 -5.43 -4.95 21.67
CA ARG A 243 -4.81 -6.09 20.98
C ARG A 243 -3.38 -6.15 21.46
N ILE A 244 -3.11 -7.15 22.29
CA ILE A 244 -1.76 -7.35 22.84
C ILE A 244 -0.91 -8.03 21.79
N LYS A 245 0.25 -7.45 21.50
CA LYS A 245 1.21 -7.97 20.52
C LYS A 245 2.53 -8.37 21.14
N LEU A 246 2.85 -7.82 22.30
CA LEU A 246 4.07 -8.12 23.05
C LEU A 246 3.78 -8.00 24.55
N ILE A 247 4.42 -8.87 25.33
CA ILE A 247 4.54 -8.72 26.78
C ILE A 247 6.00 -8.62 27.18
N ARG A 248 6.25 -7.92 28.28
CA ARG A 248 7.51 -8.04 29.04
C ARG A 248 7.20 -8.44 30.45
N TYR A 249 8.02 -9.27 31.07
CA TYR A 249 7.82 -9.66 32.46
C TYR A 249 9.14 -9.95 33.18
N ALA A 250 9.17 -9.72 34.48
CA ALA A 250 10.30 -10.05 35.34
C ALA A 250 9.83 -10.80 36.58
N PRO A 251 10.51 -11.88 37.00
CA PRO A 251 10.19 -12.57 38.23
C PRO A 251 10.61 -11.75 39.45
N ARG A 252 10.00 -12.04 40.61
CA ARG A 252 10.55 -11.58 41.89
C ARG A 252 11.97 -12.11 42.10
N ASN A 253 12.87 -11.22 42.48
CA ASN A 253 14.25 -11.56 42.80
C ASN A 253 14.32 -12.67 43.89
N GLY A 254 15.12 -13.71 43.65
CA GLY A 254 15.27 -14.88 44.54
C GLY A 254 14.19 -15.95 44.39
N TYR A 255 13.18 -15.75 43.54
CA TYR A 255 12.06 -16.67 43.33
C TYR A 255 11.68 -16.86 41.86
N THR A 256 12.67 -16.83 40.96
CA THR A 256 12.52 -16.95 39.50
C THR A 256 11.64 -18.11 39.04
N GLY A 257 11.79 -19.30 39.62
CA GLY A 257 10.99 -20.47 39.26
C GLY A 257 9.48 -20.37 39.55
N ARG A 258 9.02 -19.38 40.34
CA ARG A 258 7.59 -19.26 40.72
C ARG A 258 6.70 -18.68 39.64
N VAL A 259 7.26 -18.04 38.62
CA VAL A 259 6.48 -17.57 37.46
C VAL A 259 6.31 -18.65 36.38
N VAL A 260 7.01 -19.78 36.48
CA VAL A 260 6.89 -20.89 35.52
C VAL A 260 5.51 -21.52 35.64
N GLY A 261 4.84 -21.66 34.50
CA GLY A 261 3.46 -22.12 34.37
C GLY A 261 2.41 -21.00 34.51
N ALA A 262 2.81 -19.77 34.79
CA ALA A 262 1.88 -18.65 34.83
C ALA A 262 1.41 -18.28 33.42
N GLU A 263 0.23 -17.68 33.33
CA GLU A 263 -0.43 -17.37 32.08
C GLU A 263 -0.66 -15.87 31.96
N ILE A 264 -0.51 -15.34 30.75
CA ILE A 264 -1.14 -14.09 30.37
C ILE A 264 -2.52 -14.42 29.81
N ARG A 265 -3.55 -13.87 30.45
CA ARG A 265 -4.95 -14.11 30.12
C ARG A 265 -5.62 -12.82 29.69
N ALA A 266 -6.67 -12.95 28.88
CA ALA A 266 -7.45 -11.81 28.44
C ALA A 266 -8.93 -12.14 28.25
N SER A 267 -9.81 -11.14 28.40
CA SER A 267 -11.25 -11.33 28.28
C SER A 267 -12.00 -10.08 27.82
N ASN A 268 -13.18 -10.31 27.26
CA ASN A 268 -14.20 -9.28 26.98
C ASN A 268 -15.45 -9.43 27.86
N ASP A 269 -15.48 -10.44 28.73
CA ASP A 269 -16.59 -10.72 29.65
C ASP A 269 -16.34 -10.00 30.99
N ALA A 270 -17.40 -9.52 31.64
CA ALA A 270 -17.29 -8.97 32.99
C ALA A 270 -16.88 -10.05 34.03
N ASP A 271 -17.14 -11.32 33.75
CA ASP A 271 -16.62 -12.48 34.51
C ASP A 271 -15.26 -12.94 33.95
N TYR A 272 -14.33 -11.99 33.78
CA TYR A 272 -13.04 -12.19 33.11
C TYR A 272 -12.11 -13.19 33.80
N MET A 273 -12.40 -13.61 35.04
CA MET A 273 -11.67 -14.67 35.75
C MET A 273 -12.10 -16.08 35.35
N ASN A 274 -13.33 -16.27 34.88
CA ASN A 274 -13.86 -17.58 34.49
C ASN A 274 -14.02 -17.73 32.97
N ASN A 275 -14.19 -16.62 32.25
CA ASN A 275 -14.32 -16.58 30.80
C ASN A 275 -13.14 -15.81 30.21
N TYR A 276 -12.11 -16.51 29.75
CA TYR A 276 -10.89 -15.88 29.22
C TYR A 276 -10.26 -16.71 28.10
N ASP A 277 -9.45 -16.03 27.29
CA ASP A 277 -8.48 -16.64 26.39
C ASP A 277 -7.09 -16.59 27.05
N VAL A 278 -6.28 -17.63 26.87
CA VAL A 278 -4.86 -17.64 27.26
C VAL A 278 -4.04 -17.11 26.09
N LEU A 279 -3.36 -15.98 26.29
CA LEU A 279 -2.52 -15.34 25.28
C LEU A 279 -1.11 -15.92 25.23
N TYR A 280 -0.57 -16.29 26.39
CA TYR A 280 0.78 -16.81 26.54
C TYR A 280 0.93 -17.59 27.84
N THR A 281 1.80 -18.60 27.85
CA THR A 281 2.18 -19.36 29.04
C THR A 281 3.69 -19.30 29.22
N ILE A 282 4.14 -18.90 30.40
CA ILE A 282 5.57 -18.87 30.74
C ILE A 282 6.03 -20.32 30.97
N SER A 283 6.74 -20.91 30.01
CA SER A 283 7.17 -22.32 30.09
C SER A 283 8.58 -22.52 30.62
N GLU A 284 9.37 -21.45 30.66
CA GLU A 284 10.79 -21.48 31.06
C GLU A 284 11.06 -20.49 32.18
N GLU A 285 12.08 -20.78 32.99
CA GLU A 285 12.48 -19.93 34.09
C GLU A 285 13.22 -18.69 33.55
N PRO A 286 12.67 -17.47 33.72
CA PRO A 286 13.31 -16.26 33.23
C PRO A 286 14.53 -15.87 34.07
N ALA A 287 15.43 -15.09 33.48
CA ALA A 287 16.60 -14.55 34.18
C ALA A 287 16.19 -13.54 35.27
N GLU A 288 16.92 -13.59 36.38
CA GLU A 288 16.68 -12.68 37.51
C GLU A 288 17.09 -11.23 37.17
N GLY A 289 16.26 -10.26 37.58
CA GLY A 289 16.58 -8.84 37.49
C GLY A 289 16.52 -8.24 36.08
N THR A 290 15.95 -8.96 35.11
CA THR A 290 15.79 -8.50 33.72
C THR A 290 14.38 -8.76 33.20
N LEU A 291 13.87 -7.88 32.35
CA LEU A 291 12.63 -8.12 31.61
C LEU A 291 12.86 -9.18 30.53
N THR A 292 12.00 -10.20 30.52
CA THR A 292 11.90 -11.20 29.46
C THR A 292 10.80 -10.78 28.50
N GLU A 293 11.09 -10.80 27.21
CA GLU A 293 10.13 -10.47 26.14
C GLU A 293 9.45 -11.71 25.57
N ALA A 294 8.15 -11.60 25.27
CA ALA A 294 7.44 -12.61 24.50
C ALA A 294 6.42 -11.96 23.56
N ALA A 295 6.49 -12.32 22.27
CA ALA A 295 5.52 -11.90 21.27
C ALA A 295 4.20 -12.68 21.43
N ILE A 296 3.09 -11.98 21.22
CA ILE A 296 1.74 -12.54 21.23
C ILE A 296 1.22 -12.60 19.79
N SER A 297 0.87 -13.79 19.33
CA SER A 297 0.45 -14.03 17.93
C SER A 297 -1.06 -13.95 17.71
N LEU A 298 -1.85 -13.73 18.76
CA LEU A 298 -3.30 -13.65 18.67
C LEU A 298 -3.75 -12.27 18.20
N THR A 299 -4.75 -12.24 17.31
CA THR A 299 -5.22 -11.01 16.65
C THR A 299 -6.43 -10.36 17.30
N LYS A 300 -7.05 -11.00 18.30
CA LYS A 300 -8.24 -10.49 18.99
C LYS A 300 -7.91 -9.30 19.90
N SER A 301 -8.91 -8.45 20.14
CA SER A 301 -8.84 -7.35 21.11
C SER A 301 -9.63 -7.67 22.38
N TYR A 302 -9.15 -7.22 23.54
CA TYR A 302 -9.69 -7.55 24.87
C TYR A 302 -9.80 -6.33 25.78
N ARG A 303 -10.88 -6.25 26.56
CA ARG A 303 -11.06 -5.23 27.60
C ARG A 303 -10.19 -5.49 28.84
N TYR A 304 -10.07 -6.76 29.23
CA TYR A 304 -9.30 -7.18 30.40
C TYR A 304 -8.08 -7.95 29.95
N VAL A 305 -6.91 -7.61 30.49
CA VAL A 305 -5.65 -8.34 30.25
C VAL A 305 -4.88 -8.41 31.56
N TYR A 306 -4.41 -9.60 31.93
CA TYR A 306 -3.76 -9.80 33.22
C TYR A 306 -2.82 -11.00 33.22
N TYR A 307 -1.80 -10.90 34.06
CA TYR A 307 -0.97 -12.02 34.50
C TYR A 307 -1.75 -12.84 35.53
N TYR A 308 -1.74 -14.17 35.40
CA TYR A 308 -2.34 -15.11 36.33
C TYR A 308 -1.32 -16.16 36.78
N SER A 309 -1.10 -16.25 38.09
CA SER A 309 -0.11 -17.11 38.72
C SER A 309 -0.40 -18.59 38.49
N ALA A 310 0.66 -19.37 38.29
CA ALA A 310 0.58 -20.82 38.39
C ALA A 310 0.21 -21.26 39.81
N PRO A 311 -0.33 -22.48 39.99
CA PRO A 311 -0.45 -23.11 41.30
C PRO A 311 0.89 -23.16 42.04
N GLY A 312 0.91 -22.72 43.30
CA GLY A 312 2.12 -22.53 44.10
C GLY A 312 3.03 -21.35 43.70
N GLY A 313 2.60 -20.47 42.79
CA GLY A 313 3.38 -19.31 42.31
C GLY A 313 3.27 -18.05 43.19
N TYR A 314 2.17 -17.92 43.94
CA TYR A 314 1.88 -16.78 44.84
C TYR A 314 2.00 -15.41 44.14
N CYS A 315 1.70 -15.32 42.84
CA CYS A 315 1.84 -14.08 42.07
C CYS A 315 3.22 -13.40 42.16
N ASN A 316 4.31 -14.14 42.36
CA ASN A 316 5.67 -13.60 42.56
C ASN A 316 6.28 -13.02 41.26
N VAL A 317 5.67 -11.95 40.77
CA VAL A 317 6.10 -11.18 39.61
C VAL A 317 6.57 -9.81 40.10
N ALA A 318 7.72 -9.37 39.59
CA ALA A 318 8.29 -8.05 39.87
C ALA A 318 7.73 -6.99 38.92
N GLU A 319 7.55 -7.33 37.64
CA GLU A 319 6.96 -6.43 36.65
C GLU A 319 6.28 -7.25 35.55
N VAL A 320 5.16 -6.75 35.04
CA VAL A 320 4.52 -7.20 33.80
C VAL A 320 4.11 -5.97 32.99
N GLU A 321 4.51 -5.93 31.73
CA GLU A 321 4.18 -4.87 30.79
C GLU A 321 3.43 -5.45 29.61
N PHE A 322 2.39 -4.75 29.17
CA PHE A 322 1.59 -5.11 28.01
C PHE A 322 1.82 -4.08 26.92
N TYR A 323 2.16 -4.55 25.72
CA TYR A 323 2.42 -3.71 24.55
C TYR A 323 1.50 -4.11 23.41
N GLY A 324 0.95 -3.12 22.72
CA GLY A 324 -0.01 -3.35 21.67
C GLY A 324 -0.74 -2.10 21.23
N GLU A 325 -1.91 -2.32 20.66
CA GLU A 325 -2.80 -1.25 20.22
C GLU A 325 -3.94 -1.10 21.25
N LEU A 326 -4.19 0.11 21.76
CA LEU A 326 -5.42 0.42 22.48
C LEU A 326 -6.48 0.86 21.47
N ASN A 327 -7.67 0.29 21.58
CA ASN A 327 -8.71 0.34 20.56
C ASN A 327 -8.16 0.03 19.15
N PRO A 328 -7.47 -1.12 18.99
CA PRO A 328 -7.00 -1.60 17.69
C PRO A 328 -8.18 -1.69 16.76
N PHE A 329 -7.89 -1.65 15.46
CA PHE A 329 -8.89 -1.90 14.45
C PHE A 329 -9.50 -3.30 14.59
N GLU A 330 -10.60 -3.38 15.35
CA GLU A 330 -11.65 -4.41 15.34
C GLU A 330 -13.03 -3.78 15.20
N ALA A 331 -13.14 -2.45 15.31
CA ALA A 331 -14.22 -1.60 14.82
C ALA A 331 -13.92 -0.18 15.30
N GLY A 332 -13.47 0.70 14.39
CA GLY A 332 -13.89 2.08 14.53
C GLY A 332 -15.43 2.12 14.47
N LEU A 333 -16.03 3.28 14.69
CA LEU A 333 -17.46 3.44 14.43
C LEU A 333 -17.84 3.28 12.94
N ILE A 334 -16.81 3.14 12.09
CA ILE A 334 -16.86 2.85 10.65
C ILE A 334 -16.24 1.48 10.42
N ASP A 335 -16.94 0.64 9.66
CA ASP A 335 -16.42 -0.62 9.10
C ASP A 335 -16.30 -0.45 7.58
N MET A 336 -15.07 -0.52 7.08
CA MET A 336 -14.71 -0.37 5.67
C MET A 336 -15.45 -1.33 4.74
N SER A 337 -15.91 -2.47 5.24
CA SER A 337 -16.69 -3.46 4.47
C SER A 337 -18.21 -3.26 4.51
N ASN A 338 -18.71 -2.32 5.32
CA ASN A 338 -20.13 -2.19 5.65
C ASN A 338 -20.71 -0.82 5.24
N TRP A 339 -20.44 -0.41 4.00
CA TRP A 339 -21.00 0.79 3.37
C TRP A 339 -22.30 0.44 2.61
N SER A 340 -23.28 1.34 2.69
CA SER A 340 -24.60 1.19 2.06
C SER A 340 -24.61 1.56 0.58
N GLU A 341 -25.73 1.26 -0.10
CA GLU A 341 -25.88 1.31 -1.57
C GLU A 341 -25.31 2.59 -2.20
N ALA A 342 -24.44 2.38 -3.19
CA ALA A 342 -23.87 3.48 -3.96
C ALA A 342 -24.99 4.18 -4.74
N VAL A 343 -25.12 5.48 -4.54
CA VAL A 343 -25.86 6.35 -5.44
C VAL A 343 -25.03 6.45 -6.71
N ASN A 344 -25.28 5.53 -7.64
CA ASN A 344 -24.44 5.38 -8.83
C ASN A 344 -24.86 6.34 -9.93
N VAL A 345 -23.88 7.01 -10.51
CA VAL A 345 -23.99 7.61 -11.83
C VAL A 345 -23.30 6.68 -12.84
N ALA A 346 -23.75 6.70 -14.10
CA ALA A 346 -23.19 5.85 -15.14
C ALA A 346 -21.67 6.07 -15.27
N GLY A 347 -20.90 5.04 -15.61
CA GLY A 347 -19.47 5.21 -15.92
C GLY A 347 -18.51 5.26 -14.72
N ILE A 348 -18.99 5.27 -13.47
CA ILE A 348 -18.15 5.17 -12.26
C ILE A 348 -18.39 3.82 -11.57
N SER A 349 -17.32 3.15 -11.18
CA SER A 349 -17.30 1.90 -10.41
C SER A 349 -16.80 2.15 -8.99
N VAL A 350 -17.39 1.44 -8.03
CA VAL A 350 -16.97 1.45 -6.63
C VAL A 350 -16.63 0.02 -6.20
N ALA A 351 -15.43 -0.17 -5.66
CA ALA A 351 -14.99 -1.43 -5.07
C ALA A 351 -14.73 -1.23 -3.58
N ILE A 352 -15.38 -2.05 -2.75
CA ILE A 352 -15.30 -1.97 -1.30
C ILE A 352 -14.71 -3.28 -0.79
N THR A 353 -13.63 -3.18 -0.02
CA THR A 353 -12.97 -4.31 0.62
C THR A 353 -12.87 -4.08 2.13
N PRO A 354 -12.49 -5.08 2.93
CA PRO A 354 -12.26 -4.89 4.36
C PRO A 354 -11.19 -3.85 4.71
N SER A 355 -10.33 -3.47 3.76
CA SER A 355 -9.20 -2.56 4.01
C SER A 355 -9.20 -1.31 3.14
N THR A 356 -9.97 -1.29 2.05
CA THR A 356 -9.94 -0.22 1.04
C THR A 356 -11.31 0.10 0.47
N ILE A 357 -11.50 1.36 0.08
CA ILE A 357 -12.59 1.79 -0.80
C ILE A 357 -11.95 2.41 -2.02
N SER A 358 -12.26 1.88 -3.20
CA SER A 358 -11.73 2.35 -4.47
C SER A 358 -12.82 2.86 -5.38
N PHE A 359 -12.61 4.06 -5.94
CA PHE A 359 -13.43 4.63 -7.00
C PHE A 359 -12.64 4.64 -8.30
N SER A 360 -13.28 4.22 -9.39
CA SER A 360 -12.67 4.27 -10.73
C SER A 360 -13.68 4.53 -11.84
N GLY A 361 -13.23 5.04 -12.99
CA GLY A 361 -14.10 5.38 -14.12
C GLY A 361 -14.27 6.90 -14.30
N GLY A 362 -15.31 7.37 -14.99
CA GLY A 362 -15.52 8.82 -15.23
C GLY A 362 -16.73 9.10 -16.13
N ASP A 363 -17.47 10.17 -15.86
CA ASP A 363 -18.73 10.49 -16.57
C ASP A 363 -19.10 11.99 -16.61
N ASP A 364 -18.22 12.90 -16.15
CA ASP A 364 -18.45 14.36 -16.13
C ASP A 364 -19.78 14.82 -15.49
N SER A 365 -20.45 13.91 -14.77
CA SER A 365 -21.80 14.08 -14.27
C SER A 365 -21.77 14.54 -12.81
N TRP A 366 -22.29 15.73 -12.57
CA TRP A 366 -22.63 16.21 -11.24
C TRP A 366 -24.00 15.63 -10.83
N PRO A 367 -24.17 15.03 -9.63
CA PRO A 367 -23.34 15.14 -8.42
C PRO A 367 -22.37 13.96 -8.15
N GLY A 368 -22.00 13.16 -9.15
CA GLY A 368 -21.07 12.02 -9.03
C GLY A 368 -21.63 10.80 -8.28
N THR A 369 -20.79 9.78 -8.07
CA THR A 369 -21.16 8.56 -7.32
C THR A 369 -20.84 8.71 -5.84
N ALA A 370 -21.77 8.32 -4.97
CA ALA A 370 -21.63 8.44 -3.51
C ALA A 370 -21.91 7.11 -2.80
N ILE A 371 -21.17 6.83 -1.73
CA ILE A 371 -21.44 5.77 -0.75
C ILE A 371 -21.56 6.39 0.63
N TYR A 372 -22.22 5.68 1.55
CA TYR A 372 -22.35 6.16 2.92
C TYR A 372 -22.35 5.04 3.96
N GLN A 373 -22.01 5.41 5.19
CA GLN A 373 -22.21 4.58 6.36
C GLN A 373 -22.87 5.41 7.48
N GLN A 374 -23.87 4.84 8.14
CA GLN A 374 -24.48 5.47 9.31
C GLN A 374 -23.59 5.24 10.54
N VAL A 375 -23.37 6.29 11.31
CA VAL A 375 -22.54 6.30 12.52
C VAL A 375 -23.36 6.84 13.68
N THR A 376 -23.23 6.20 14.85
CA THR A 376 -23.81 6.67 16.11
C THR A 376 -22.72 6.81 17.15
N VAL A 377 -22.67 7.96 17.81
CA VAL A 377 -21.66 8.31 18.81
C VAL A 377 -22.30 8.71 20.13
N GLU A 378 -21.58 8.50 21.22
CA GLU A 378 -21.89 9.08 22.53
C GLU A 378 -21.25 10.46 22.65
N ALA A 379 -21.57 11.20 23.71
CA ALA A 379 -20.85 12.44 24.02
C ALA A 379 -19.34 12.15 24.21
N GLY A 380 -18.50 12.99 23.61
CA GLY A 380 -17.05 12.86 23.68
C GLY A 380 -16.32 13.47 22.49
N THR A 381 -14.99 13.32 22.50
CA THR A 381 -14.12 13.76 21.42
C THR A 381 -13.74 12.55 20.57
N TYR A 382 -13.66 12.75 19.26
CA TYR A 382 -13.40 11.72 18.27
C TYR A 382 -12.39 12.24 17.26
N LYS A 383 -11.63 11.34 16.63
CA LYS A 383 -10.68 11.64 15.58
C LYS A 383 -11.02 10.87 14.33
N LEU A 384 -10.95 11.58 13.21
CA LEU A 384 -10.96 10.97 11.89
C LEU A 384 -9.51 10.77 11.43
N ASP A 385 -9.11 9.52 11.25
CA ASP A 385 -7.82 9.12 10.75
C ASP A 385 -7.98 8.35 9.44
N GLY A 386 -6.94 8.34 8.62
CA GLY A 386 -6.90 7.59 7.36
C GLY A 386 -6.04 8.30 6.33
N SER A 387 -5.93 7.69 5.15
CA SER A 387 -5.26 8.30 4.03
C SER A 387 -6.00 8.10 2.72
N LEU A 388 -5.87 9.06 1.82
CA LEU A 388 -6.26 8.93 0.43
C LEU A 388 -5.02 8.69 -0.41
N ILE A 389 -4.99 7.58 -1.12
CA ILE A 389 -4.05 7.37 -2.23
C ILE A 389 -4.73 7.82 -3.51
N ILE A 390 -4.05 8.72 -4.21
CA ILE A 390 -4.40 9.14 -5.54
C ILE A 390 -3.37 8.57 -6.49
N ASP A 391 -3.80 7.60 -7.32
CA ASP A 391 -2.95 6.93 -8.30
C ASP A 391 -2.99 7.63 -9.67
N GLU A 392 -4.09 8.31 -9.98
CA GLU A 392 -4.32 8.99 -11.26
C GLU A 392 -5.20 10.24 -11.06
N ILE A 393 -4.79 11.38 -11.62
CA ILE A 393 -5.53 12.66 -11.60
C ILE A 393 -5.79 13.12 -13.02
N ASN A 394 -7.02 13.54 -13.30
CA ASN A 394 -7.38 14.21 -14.54
C ASN A 394 -8.01 15.58 -14.27
N THR A 395 -8.29 16.32 -15.34
CA THR A 395 -9.00 17.59 -15.22
C THR A 395 -10.39 17.35 -14.64
N ASN A 396 -10.75 18.10 -13.59
CA ASN A 396 -12.07 18.04 -12.95
C ASN A 396 -12.32 16.75 -12.12
N THR A 397 -11.27 16.04 -11.69
CA THR A 397 -11.41 14.94 -10.72
C THR A 397 -11.70 15.49 -9.33
N TRP A 398 -12.70 14.94 -8.65
CA TRP A 398 -13.01 15.29 -7.28
C TRP A 398 -13.35 14.09 -6.40
N CYS A 399 -12.96 14.17 -5.13
CA CYS A 399 -13.37 13.27 -4.06
C CYS A 399 -13.67 14.12 -2.82
N GLU A 400 -14.84 13.92 -2.22
CA GLU A 400 -15.25 14.60 -1.01
C GLU A 400 -15.73 13.60 0.04
N MET A 401 -15.37 13.87 1.29
CA MET A 401 -15.88 13.15 2.45
C MET A 401 -16.57 14.15 3.38
N PHE A 402 -17.76 13.84 3.86
CA PHE A 402 -18.50 14.71 4.76
C PHE A 402 -19.42 13.93 5.70
N PHE A 403 -19.73 14.53 6.85
CA PHE A 403 -20.77 14.09 7.78
C PHE A 403 -22.09 14.72 7.37
N SER A 404 -23.20 13.98 7.40
CA SER A 404 -24.54 14.41 7.01
C SER A 404 -25.59 13.94 8.02
N SER A 405 -26.63 14.74 8.28
CA SER A 405 -27.81 14.30 9.01
C SER A 405 -28.69 13.34 8.21
N ASP A 406 -28.62 13.39 6.88
CA ASP A 406 -29.45 12.63 5.96
C ASP A 406 -28.62 11.68 5.09
N ALA A 407 -29.18 10.49 4.78
CA ALA A 407 -28.57 9.57 3.83
C ALA A 407 -28.59 10.17 2.40
N PRO A 408 -27.54 9.95 1.59
CA PRO A 408 -27.47 10.48 0.23
C PRO A 408 -28.51 9.84 -0.70
N GLN A 409 -29.05 10.65 -1.62
CA GLN A 409 -30.07 10.29 -2.60
C GLN A 409 -29.62 10.61 -4.04
N SER A 410 -30.12 9.84 -5.01
CA SER A 410 -29.81 10.03 -6.43
C SER A 410 -30.25 11.39 -6.96
N GLY A 411 -29.33 12.08 -7.64
CA GLY A 411 -29.57 13.40 -8.23
C GLY A 411 -29.64 14.55 -7.23
N VAL A 412 -29.36 14.30 -5.95
CA VAL A 412 -29.30 15.34 -4.91
C VAL A 412 -27.84 15.72 -4.66
N ASP A 413 -27.58 17.03 -4.67
CA ASP A 413 -26.28 17.59 -4.33
C ASP A 413 -26.19 17.87 -2.82
N TYR A 414 -25.23 17.24 -2.17
CA TYR A 414 -24.93 17.40 -0.74
C TYR A 414 -23.64 18.23 -0.51
N SER A 415 -23.07 18.81 -1.57
CA SER A 415 -21.88 19.67 -1.49
C SER A 415 -22.20 21.04 -0.89
N SER A 416 -21.13 21.71 -0.43
CA SER A 416 -21.21 23.04 0.18
C SER A 416 -21.43 24.19 -0.83
N ASP A 417 -21.32 23.94 -2.15
CA ASP A 417 -21.08 25.00 -3.15
C ASP A 417 -22.24 25.25 -4.14
N GLY A 418 -23.43 24.64 -3.97
CA GLY A 418 -24.47 24.74 -5.01
C GLY A 418 -25.96 24.51 -4.68
N GLY A 419 -26.35 24.19 -3.44
CA GLY A 419 -27.75 23.90 -3.11
C GLY A 419 -28.20 24.51 -1.79
N SER A 420 -29.46 24.94 -1.70
CA SER A 420 -30.08 25.54 -0.52
C SER A 420 -30.11 24.58 0.69
N MET A 421 -29.01 24.46 1.43
CA MET A 421 -28.93 23.67 2.67
C MET A 421 -28.29 24.44 3.82
N ALA A 422 -28.10 25.76 3.67
CA ALA A 422 -27.75 26.66 4.78
C ALA A 422 -28.83 26.74 5.88
N GLU A 423 -29.98 26.09 5.70
CA GLU A 423 -31.09 26.12 6.67
C GLU A 423 -31.20 24.86 7.56
N ASN A 424 -30.44 23.79 7.30
CA ASN A 424 -30.56 22.51 8.02
C ASN A 424 -29.28 21.98 8.70
N GLY A 425 -28.34 22.85 9.08
CA GLY A 425 -27.45 22.67 10.25
C GLY A 425 -26.72 21.33 10.50
N GLY A 426 -26.48 20.48 9.51
CA GLY A 426 -26.10 19.07 9.75
C GLY A 426 -24.96 18.50 8.89
N LEU A 427 -24.28 19.31 8.06
CA LEU A 427 -23.18 18.85 7.21
C LEU A 427 -21.82 19.38 7.69
N GLN A 428 -20.82 18.50 7.83
CA GLN A 428 -19.41 18.85 8.12
C GLN A 428 -18.50 18.22 7.05
N VAL A 429 -17.78 19.03 6.26
CA VAL A 429 -16.86 18.52 5.23
C VAL A 429 -15.55 18.10 5.88
N ALA A 430 -15.25 16.81 5.80
CA ALA A 430 -14.04 16.21 6.34
C ALA A 430 -12.88 16.21 5.32
N TYR A 431 -13.19 16.22 4.02
CA TYR A 431 -12.19 16.22 2.94
C TYR A 431 -12.81 16.70 1.61
N SER A 432 -12.04 17.43 0.78
CA SER A 432 -12.40 17.76 -0.60
C SER A 432 -11.15 17.98 -1.45
N THR A 433 -11.15 17.47 -2.69
CA THR A 433 -10.10 17.77 -3.69
C THR A 433 -10.46 18.90 -4.66
N TRP A 434 -11.62 19.55 -4.46
CA TRP A 434 -12.09 20.63 -5.32
C TRP A 434 -11.39 21.96 -4.95
N ASN A 435 -11.15 22.83 -5.93
CA ASN A 435 -10.64 24.19 -5.71
C ASN A 435 -9.21 24.31 -5.13
N GLY A 436 -8.27 23.47 -5.60
CA GLY A 436 -6.84 23.81 -5.54
C GLY A 436 -5.86 22.77 -4.98
N SER A 437 -6.29 21.60 -4.50
CA SER A 437 -5.38 20.48 -4.18
C SER A 437 -6.15 19.19 -3.90
N PRO A 438 -5.56 18.01 -4.13
CA PRO A 438 -4.19 17.83 -4.60
C PRO A 438 -4.03 17.93 -6.12
N GLN A 439 -2.94 18.56 -6.55
CA GLN A 439 -2.57 18.67 -7.98
C GLN A 439 -1.65 17.54 -8.45
N THR A 440 -1.26 16.64 -7.53
CA THR A 440 -0.27 15.59 -7.77
C THR A 440 -0.76 14.24 -7.25
N VAL A 441 -0.38 13.17 -7.95
CA VAL A 441 -0.49 11.79 -7.45
C VAL A 441 0.31 11.67 -6.14
N GLY A 442 -0.21 10.92 -5.18
CA GLY A 442 0.40 10.83 -3.86
C GLY A 442 -0.51 10.23 -2.79
N THR A 443 0.04 10.10 -1.59
CA THR A 443 -0.70 9.70 -0.39
C THR A 443 -0.94 10.94 0.48
N TYR A 444 -2.19 11.12 0.89
CA TYR A 444 -2.66 12.28 1.63
C TYR A 444 -3.25 11.82 2.95
N ASP A 445 -2.59 12.14 4.06
CA ASP A 445 -3.04 11.74 5.40
C ASP A 445 -4.04 12.75 5.97
N PHE A 446 -5.16 12.23 6.47
CA PHE A 446 -6.22 13.03 7.09
C PHE A 446 -5.86 13.57 8.49
N SER A 447 -4.70 13.21 9.02
CA SER A 447 -4.24 13.53 10.38
C SER A 447 -3.13 14.60 10.45
N SER A 448 -2.68 15.14 9.31
CA SER A 448 -1.57 16.10 9.26
C SER A 448 -2.02 17.54 9.47
N THR A 449 -1.32 18.27 10.35
CA THR A 449 -1.52 19.71 10.61
C THR A 449 -0.71 20.62 9.67
N ASP A 450 0.09 20.04 8.78
CA ASP A 450 0.93 20.82 7.87
C ASP A 450 0.09 21.45 6.76
N GLU A 451 0.31 22.76 6.54
CA GLU A 451 -0.35 23.63 5.54
C GLU A 451 -0.03 23.25 4.07
N GLY A 452 0.34 22.00 3.80
CA GLY A 452 0.65 21.44 2.49
C GLY A 452 -0.55 21.06 1.61
N GLY A 453 -1.77 21.50 1.97
CA GLY A 453 -2.86 21.68 1.00
C GLY A 453 -4.12 20.83 1.15
N MET A 454 -4.76 20.78 2.32
CA MET A 454 -5.88 19.85 2.53
C MET A 454 -7.17 20.41 3.18
N ASN A 455 -7.44 21.73 3.11
CA ASN A 455 -8.78 22.27 3.38
C ASN A 455 -8.94 23.72 2.87
N THR A 456 -9.28 23.95 1.59
CA THR A 456 -9.42 25.31 1.03
C THR A 456 -10.82 25.93 1.20
N ALA A 457 -11.80 25.18 1.73
CA ALA A 457 -13.18 25.65 1.91
C ALA A 457 -13.48 26.23 3.32
N GLY A 458 -12.45 26.49 4.12
CA GLY A 458 -12.43 27.64 5.03
C GLY A 458 -13.32 27.65 6.27
N ASN A 459 -13.63 26.52 6.96
CA ASN A 459 -14.31 26.60 8.27
C ASN A 459 -14.15 25.41 9.25
N TYR A 460 -13.16 24.52 9.12
CA TYR A 460 -13.14 23.25 9.90
C TYR A 460 -11.76 22.85 10.47
N PRO A 461 -11.71 22.00 11.52
CA PRO A 461 -10.47 21.66 12.23
C PRO A 461 -9.51 20.89 11.34
N THR A 462 -8.31 21.44 11.13
CA THR A 462 -7.23 20.82 10.35
C THR A 462 -6.57 19.64 11.07
N ASP A 463 -6.98 19.37 12.31
CA ASP A 463 -6.43 18.31 13.16
C ASP A 463 -7.27 17.01 13.14
N GLY A 464 -8.41 17.01 12.43
CA GLY A 464 -9.30 15.86 12.34
C GLY A 464 -10.04 15.55 13.64
N ILE A 465 -10.13 16.49 14.59
CA ILE A 465 -10.76 16.29 15.91
C ILE A 465 -12.20 16.84 15.93
N TYR A 466 -13.13 16.01 16.41
CA TYR A 466 -14.57 16.29 16.45
C TYR A 466 -15.12 16.06 17.85
N THR A 467 -15.80 17.06 18.42
CA THR A 467 -16.39 16.95 19.77
C THR A 467 -17.91 16.98 19.73
N PHE A 468 -18.55 16.00 20.36
CA PHE A 468 -20.00 15.89 20.51
C PHE A 468 -20.37 16.12 21.97
N SER A 469 -21.21 17.12 22.24
CA SER A 469 -21.68 17.45 23.60
C SER A 469 -22.77 16.50 24.12
N GLU A 470 -23.41 15.77 23.23
CA GLU A 470 -24.46 14.78 23.51
C GLU A 470 -24.38 13.65 22.47
N PRO A 471 -25.02 12.48 22.72
CA PRO A 471 -25.05 11.41 21.74
C PRO A 471 -25.66 11.86 20.42
N ALA A 472 -25.11 11.40 19.29
CA ALA A 472 -25.51 11.82 17.96
C ALA A 472 -25.52 10.66 16.95
N THR A 473 -26.44 10.71 15.99
CA THR A 473 -26.47 9.81 14.84
C THR A 473 -26.38 10.63 13.56
N PHE A 474 -25.47 10.26 12.67
CA PHE A 474 -25.24 10.93 11.39
C PHE A 474 -24.73 9.90 10.35
N TYR A 475 -24.51 10.35 9.13
CA TYR A 475 -23.94 9.58 8.03
C TYR A 475 -22.58 10.13 7.66
N ILE A 476 -21.61 9.25 7.44
CA ILE A 476 -20.37 9.59 6.76
C ILE A 476 -20.57 9.24 5.30
N VAL A 477 -20.41 10.24 4.44
CA VAL A 477 -20.62 10.11 3.00
C VAL A 477 -19.29 10.35 2.31
N ILE A 478 -18.92 9.43 1.42
CA ILE A 478 -17.81 9.60 0.49
C ILE A 478 -18.40 9.67 -0.90
N LYS A 479 -18.05 10.72 -1.63
CA LYS A 479 -18.46 10.86 -3.03
C LYS A 479 -17.29 11.21 -3.90
N SER A 480 -17.35 10.77 -5.14
CA SER A 480 -16.32 11.05 -6.12
C SER A 480 -16.90 11.12 -7.53
N GLY A 481 -16.24 11.90 -8.38
CA GLY A 481 -16.51 11.99 -9.80
C GLY A 481 -15.35 12.60 -10.57
N ALA A 482 -15.38 12.48 -11.89
CA ALA A 482 -14.40 13.09 -12.78
C ALA A 482 -14.91 13.17 -14.22
N ALA A 483 -14.30 14.05 -15.02
CA ALA A 483 -14.57 14.16 -16.46
C ALA A 483 -13.91 13.04 -17.29
N GLN A 484 -12.90 12.36 -16.74
CA GLN A 484 -12.18 11.25 -17.38
C GLN A 484 -11.91 10.12 -16.37
N ALA A 485 -11.28 9.04 -16.80
CA ALA A 485 -10.88 7.93 -15.92
C ALA A 485 -9.97 8.42 -14.76
N TYR A 486 -10.31 8.05 -13.54
CA TYR A 486 -9.50 8.32 -12.33
C TYR A 486 -9.41 7.08 -11.47
N ASN A 487 -8.48 7.09 -10.51
CA ASN A 487 -8.33 6.03 -9.51
C ASN A 487 -8.01 6.63 -8.15
N PHE A 488 -8.91 6.42 -7.20
CA PHE A 488 -8.75 6.80 -5.80
C PHE A 488 -8.89 5.59 -4.90
N THR A 489 -8.03 5.48 -3.90
CA THR A 489 -8.11 4.44 -2.87
C THR A 489 -8.03 5.06 -1.48
N LEU A 490 -9.13 5.01 -0.73
CA LEU A 490 -9.10 5.33 0.70
C LEU A 490 -8.57 4.13 1.47
N ASN A 491 -7.54 4.38 2.29
CA ASN A 491 -6.90 3.41 3.16
C ASN A 491 -7.07 3.80 4.62
N LYS A 492 -7.30 2.80 5.47
CA LYS A 492 -7.26 2.94 6.93
C LYS A 492 -8.18 4.04 7.47
N LEU A 493 -9.33 4.30 6.82
CA LEU A 493 -10.29 5.27 7.31
C LEU A 493 -10.86 4.80 8.65
N ALA A 494 -10.72 5.63 9.68
CA ALA A 494 -11.09 5.33 11.05
C ALA A 494 -11.73 6.56 11.69
N PHE A 495 -12.87 6.36 12.34
CA PHE A 495 -13.46 7.35 13.23
C PHE A 495 -13.50 6.77 14.63
N SER A 496 -12.59 7.25 15.48
CA SER A 496 -12.30 6.66 16.79
C SER A 496 -12.52 7.68 17.89
N LYS A 497 -12.92 7.23 19.08
CA LYS A 497 -13.03 8.11 20.24
C LYS A 497 -11.62 8.44 20.74
N VAL A 498 -11.36 9.72 20.99
CA VAL A 498 -10.12 10.21 21.61
C VAL A 498 -10.42 10.52 23.07
N ASN A 499 -9.55 10.06 23.97
CA ASN A 499 -9.63 10.36 25.40
C ASN A 499 -8.80 11.59 25.76
#